data_AF-A0A0Q7B1D4-F1
#
_entry.id   AF-A0A0Q7B1D4-F1
#
_cell.length_a   1.000
_cell.length_b   1.000
_cell.length_c   1.000
_cell.angle_alpha   90.00
_cell.angle_beta   90.00
_cell.angle_gamma   90.00
#
_symmetry.space_group_name_H-M   'P 1'
#
loop_
_entity.id
_entity.type
_entity.pdbx_description
1 polymer ?
#
loop_
_entity_poly.entity_id
_entity_poly.type
_entity_poly.pdbx_seq_one_letter_code
_entity_poly.pdbx_strand_id
1 'polypeptide(L)'
;MNDIIENGSGTVQRDDSLRTIGHISYALHAIVAIGAVLPGVQASIVLLLAAFILDLVKKDDARGTWQESHFRWRIRSVLWAGVLYVVTIPLWLLFLVPGWIAWAVISIWFLYRVIRGWLALNDRRAMPE
;
A
#
# COMPACT_ATOMS: atom_id res chain seq x y z
N MET A 1 6.00 17.28 36.54
CA MET A 1 7.21 16.72 35.88
C MET A 1 6.90 15.35 35.25
N ASN A 2 6.19 14.45 35.95
CA ASN A 2 5.83 13.12 35.43
C ASN A 2 4.91 13.15 34.20
N ASP A 3 3.92 14.05 34.18
CA ASP A 3 2.92 14.14 33.10
C ASP A 3 3.54 14.47 31.72
N ILE A 4 4.67 15.19 31.69
CA ILE A 4 5.39 15.52 30.44
C ILE A 4 6.19 14.31 29.93
N ILE A 5 6.71 13.47 30.85
CA ILE A 5 7.50 12.28 30.50
C ILE A 5 6.58 11.16 30.00
N GLU A 6 5.40 10.98 30.60
CA GLU A 6 4.39 10.01 30.15
C GLU A 6 3.78 10.39 28.80
N ASN A 7 3.51 11.67 28.55
CA ASN A 7 3.00 12.12 27.26
C ASN A 7 4.06 12.00 26.15
N GLY A 8 5.33 12.27 26.48
CA GLY A 8 6.45 12.07 25.56
C GLY A 8 6.70 10.60 25.21
N SER A 9 6.56 9.67 26.16
CA SER A 9 6.75 8.25 25.88
C SER A 9 5.60 7.66 25.05
N GLY A 10 4.36 8.07 25.31
CA GLY A 10 3.19 7.62 24.56
C GLY A 10 3.19 8.07 23.09
N THR A 11 3.65 9.28 22.81
CA THR A 11 3.76 9.80 21.42
C THR A 11 4.85 9.07 20.62
N VAL A 12 6.02 8.85 21.22
CA VAL A 12 7.11 8.08 20.59
C VAL A 12 6.69 6.63 20.30
N GLN A 13 6.04 5.97 21.26
CA GLN A 13 5.57 4.60 21.09
C GLN A 13 4.51 4.48 19.98
N ARG A 14 3.60 5.45 19.90
CA ARG A 14 2.60 5.52 18.81
C ARG A 14 3.28 5.68 17.44
N ASP A 15 4.24 6.59 17.32
CA ASP A 15 4.95 6.85 16.07
C ASP A 15 5.72 5.62 15.56
N ASP A 16 6.41 4.90 16.45
CA ASP A 16 7.13 3.67 16.13
C ASP A 16 6.18 2.54 15.72
N SER A 17 5.03 2.42 16.39
CA SER A 17 3.99 1.46 16.04
C SER A 17 3.40 1.75 14.64
N LEU A 18 3.06 3.00 14.36
CA LEU A 18 2.55 3.42 13.04
C LEU A 18 3.57 3.19 11.93
N ARG A 19 4.86 3.40 12.20
CA ARG A 19 5.94 3.11 11.26
C ARG A 19 6.08 1.62 10.98
N THR A 20 6.02 0.79 12.02
CA THR A 20 6.04 -0.67 11.90
C THR A 20 4.86 -1.16 11.07
N ILE A 21 3.64 -0.68 11.37
CA ILE A 21 2.44 -0.98 10.58
C ILE A 21 2.60 -0.52 9.13
N GLY A 22 3.18 0.67 8.91
CA GLY A 22 3.48 1.19 7.59
C GLY A 22 4.39 0.26 6.78
N HIS A 23 5.47 -0.24 7.38
CA HIS A 23 6.37 -1.21 6.74
C HIS A 23 5.67 -2.54 6.42
N ILE A 24 4.90 -3.09 7.37
CA ILE A 24 4.12 -4.31 7.15
C ILE A 24 3.15 -4.13 5.99
N SER A 25 2.41 -3.01 5.97
CA SER A 25 1.47 -2.72 4.89
C SER A 25 2.17 -2.59 3.53
N TYR A 26 3.31 -1.88 3.45
CA TYR A 26 4.08 -1.81 2.20
C TYR A 26 4.59 -3.17 1.74
N ALA A 27 5.07 -4.01 2.66
CA ALA A 27 5.53 -5.37 2.34
C ALA A 27 4.39 -6.23 1.76
N LEU A 28 3.21 -6.21 2.39
CA LEU A 28 2.04 -6.93 1.90
C LEU A 28 1.65 -6.51 0.48
N HIS A 29 1.58 -5.20 0.23
CA HIS A 29 1.27 -4.68 -1.11
C HIS A 29 2.36 -5.02 -2.14
N ALA A 30 3.63 -5.03 -1.76
CA ALA A 30 4.73 -5.40 -2.66
C ALA A 30 4.66 -6.88 -3.07
N ILE A 31 4.39 -7.77 -2.11
CA ILE A 31 4.22 -9.21 -2.37
C ILE A 31 3.08 -9.44 -3.38
N VAL A 32 1.95 -8.77 -3.18
CA VAL A 32 0.81 -8.80 -4.09
C VAL A 32 1.20 -8.32 -5.49
N ALA A 33 1.86 -7.16 -5.57
CA ALA A 33 2.22 -6.55 -6.84
C ALA A 33 3.20 -7.44 -7.64
N ILE A 34 4.13 -8.10 -6.96
CA ILE A 34 5.05 -9.07 -7.57
C ILE A 34 4.29 -10.33 -8.01
N GLY A 35 3.44 -10.88 -7.14
CA GLY A 35 2.63 -12.07 -7.45
C GLY A 35 1.71 -11.86 -8.66
N ALA A 36 1.16 -10.65 -8.83
CA ALA A 36 0.30 -10.31 -9.96
C ALA A 36 0.99 -10.37 -11.34
N VAL A 37 2.32 -10.23 -11.40
CA VAL A 37 3.10 -10.35 -12.66
C VAL A 37 3.47 -11.80 -12.97
N LEU A 38 3.54 -12.68 -11.97
CA LEU A 38 4.00 -14.06 -12.10
C LEU A 38 2.84 -15.00 -12.47
N PRO A 39 2.87 -15.67 -13.64
CA PRO A 39 1.86 -16.66 -14.00
C PRO A 39 1.77 -17.77 -12.94
N GLY A 40 0.55 -18.09 -12.49
CA GLY A 40 0.31 -19.13 -11.48
C GLY A 40 0.38 -18.67 -10.02
N VAL A 41 0.75 -17.42 -9.73
CA VAL A 41 0.81 -16.86 -8.36
C VAL A 41 -0.36 -15.88 -8.12
N GLN A 42 -1.59 -16.35 -8.39
CA GLN A 42 -2.80 -15.52 -8.33
C GLN A 42 -3.44 -15.42 -6.93
N ALA A 43 -2.83 -15.99 -5.89
CA ALA A 43 -3.25 -15.82 -4.50
C ALA A 43 -3.19 -14.35 -3.99
N SER A 44 -2.86 -13.41 -4.88
CA SER A 44 -2.63 -11.99 -4.62
C SER A 44 -3.89 -11.21 -4.23
N ILE A 45 -5.09 -11.58 -4.69
CA ILE A 45 -6.30 -10.77 -4.45
C ILE A 45 -6.70 -10.78 -2.98
N VAL A 46 -6.76 -11.94 -2.33
CA VAL A 46 -7.12 -12.04 -0.91
C VAL A 46 -6.10 -11.29 -0.04
N LEU A 47 -4.80 -11.46 -0.35
CA LEU A 47 -3.73 -10.76 0.34
C LEU A 47 -3.80 -9.24 0.13
N LEU A 48 -4.15 -8.79 -1.07
CA LEU A 48 -4.36 -7.37 -1.39
C LEU A 48 -5.51 -6.79 -0.58
N LEU A 49 -6.64 -7.51 -0.50
CA LEU A 49 -7.78 -7.09 0.30
C LEU A 49 -7.41 -7.00 1.78
N ALA A 50 -6.67 -7.98 2.31
CA ALA A 50 -6.19 -7.93 3.70
C ALA A 50 -5.28 -6.72 3.94
N ALA A 51 -4.34 -6.44 3.05
CA ALA A 51 -3.44 -5.28 3.12
C ALA A 51 -4.21 -3.95 3.03
N PHE A 52 -5.21 -3.88 2.15
CA PHE A 52 -6.06 -2.72 1.98
C PHE A 52 -6.95 -2.48 3.20
N ILE A 53 -7.54 -3.53 3.77
CA ILE A 53 -8.32 -3.45 5.01
C ILE A 53 -7.43 -2.96 6.17
N LEU A 54 -6.20 -3.46 6.29
CA LEU A 54 -5.24 -2.99 7.27
C LEU A 54 -5.03 -1.47 7.15
N ASP A 55 -4.84 -0.96 5.93
CA ASP A 55 -4.69 0.48 5.69
C ASP A 55 -5.97 1.26 6.04
N LEU A 56 -7.16 0.74 5.71
CA LEU A 56 -8.43 1.40 6.01
C LEU A 56 -8.72 1.47 7.51
N VAL A 57 -8.39 0.43 8.26
CA VAL A 57 -8.57 0.36 9.71
C VAL A 57 -7.56 1.24 10.44
N LYS A 58 -6.30 1.28 9.96
CA LYS A 58 -5.21 1.98 10.65
C LYS A 58 -4.97 3.43 10.23
N LYS A 59 -5.62 3.90 9.17
CA LYS A 59 -5.50 5.31 8.73
C LYS A 59 -5.89 6.32 9.83
N ASP A 60 -6.90 6.00 10.65
CA ASP A 60 -7.42 6.95 11.64
C ASP A 60 -6.45 7.11 12.83
N ASP A 61 -5.67 6.06 13.13
CA ASP A 61 -4.58 6.08 14.11
C ASP A 61 -3.43 7.00 13.68
N ALA A 62 -3.31 7.33 12.39
CA ALA A 62 -2.27 8.19 11.85
C ALA A 62 -2.69 9.67 11.69
N ARG A 63 -3.92 10.05 12.07
CA ARG A 63 -4.40 11.43 11.87
C ARG A 63 -3.54 12.45 12.60
N GLY A 64 -3.18 13.51 11.89
CA GLY A 64 -2.33 14.58 12.44
C GLY A 64 -0.85 14.21 12.52
N THR A 65 -0.44 13.06 11.99
CA THR A 65 0.95 12.67 11.85
C THR A 65 1.38 12.67 10.39
N TRP A 66 2.68 12.72 10.12
CA TRP A 66 3.20 12.67 8.74
C TRP A 66 2.90 11.34 8.05
N GLN A 67 2.70 10.26 8.83
CA GLN A 67 2.35 8.92 8.37
C GLN A 67 0.95 8.87 7.74
N GLU A 68 0.05 9.81 8.04
CA GLU A 68 -1.28 9.94 7.41
C GLU A 68 -1.17 9.96 5.87
N SER A 69 -0.19 10.70 5.35
CA SER A 69 0.10 10.81 3.92
C SER A 69 0.42 9.45 3.27
N HIS A 70 1.03 8.53 4.01
CA HIS A 70 1.35 7.18 3.52
C HIS A 70 0.12 6.29 3.40
N PHE A 71 -0.79 6.35 4.38
CA PHE A 71 -2.06 5.61 4.30
C PHE A 71 -2.90 6.12 3.13
N ARG A 72 -3.04 7.44 2.99
CA ARG A 72 -3.73 8.05 1.85
C ARG A 72 -3.10 7.69 0.50
N TRP A 73 -1.76 7.68 0.43
CA TRP A 73 -1.03 7.27 -0.77
C TRP A 73 -1.32 5.82 -1.17
N ARG A 74 -1.25 4.88 -0.22
CA ARG A 74 -1.50 3.46 -0.48
C ARG A 74 -2.94 3.22 -0.88
N ILE A 75 -3.90 3.76 -0.14
CA ILE A 75 -5.34 3.68 -0.45
C ILE A 75 -5.61 4.18 -1.87
N ARG A 76 -5.12 5.37 -2.23
CA ARG A 76 -5.29 5.94 -3.58
C ARG A 76 -4.68 5.02 -4.64
N SER A 77 -3.50 4.46 -4.38
CA SER A 77 -2.82 3.57 -5.33
C SER A 77 -3.59 2.25 -5.53
N VAL A 78 -4.15 1.67 -4.48
CA VAL A 78 -4.98 0.45 -4.54
C VAL A 78 -6.28 0.72 -5.31
N LEU A 79 -6.93 1.86 -5.06
CA LEU A 79 -8.16 2.23 -5.78
C LEU A 79 -7.90 2.38 -7.29
N TRP A 80 -6.84 3.08 -7.68
CA TRP A 80 -6.47 3.20 -9.09
C TRP A 80 -6.09 1.85 -9.71
N ALA A 81 -5.30 1.02 -9.01
CA ALA A 81 -4.97 -0.32 -9.48
C ALA A 81 -6.24 -1.16 -9.69
N GLY A 82 -7.16 -1.15 -8.72
CA GLY A 82 -8.44 -1.87 -8.79
C GLY A 82 -9.29 -1.42 -9.98
N VAL A 83 -9.43 -0.11 -10.20
CA VAL A 83 -10.14 0.43 -11.36
C VAL A 83 -9.49 -0.02 -12.66
N LEU A 84 -8.16 0.09 -12.78
CA LEU A 84 -7.43 -0.30 -13.99
C LEU A 84 -7.56 -1.81 -14.27
N TYR A 85 -7.50 -2.65 -13.24
CA TYR A 85 -7.73 -4.10 -13.41
C TYR A 85 -9.13 -4.39 -13.90
N VAL A 86 -10.16 -3.78 -13.30
CA VAL A 86 -11.56 -3.97 -13.72
C VAL A 86 -11.77 -3.52 -15.17
N VAL A 87 -11.28 -2.33 -15.54
CA VAL A 87 -11.41 -1.79 -16.90
C VAL A 87 -10.70 -2.65 -17.94
N THR A 88 -9.64 -3.37 -17.57
CA THR A 88 -8.87 -4.22 -18.49
C THR A 88 -9.34 -5.67 -18.53
N ILE A 89 -10.37 -6.07 -17.77
CA ILE A 89 -10.99 -7.41 -17.84
C ILE A 89 -11.40 -7.80 -19.28
N PRO A 90 -12.02 -6.93 -20.10
CA PRO A 90 -12.43 -7.30 -21.46
C PRO A 90 -11.26 -7.71 -22.36
N LEU A 91 -10.04 -7.23 -22.08
CA LEU A 91 -8.85 -7.64 -22.83
C LEU A 91 -8.60 -9.14 -22.67
N TRP A 92 -8.79 -9.72 -21.49
CA TRP A 92 -8.66 -11.17 -21.28
C TRP A 92 -9.73 -11.98 -22.01
N LEU A 93 -10.94 -11.44 -22.13
CA LEU A 93 -12.06 -12.12 -22.79
C LEU A 93 -11.91 -12.14 -24.31
N LEU A 94 -11.30 -11.09 -24.90
CA LEU A 94 -11.14 -10.95 -26.34
C LEU A 94 -9.74 -11.38 -26.82
N PHE A 95 -8.70 -11.16 -26.01
CA PHE A 95 -7.30 -11.36 -26.40
C PHE A 95 -6.38 -11.71 -25.21
N LEU A 96 -5.97 -12.97 -25.10
CA LEU A 96 -5.14 -13.47 -23.98
C LEU A 96 -3.83 -12.68 -23.78
N VAL A 97 -3.09 -12.40 -24.85
CA VAL A 97 -1.77 -11.72 -24.78
C VAL A 97 -1.90 -10.23 -24.38
N PRO A 98 -2.77 -9.42 -25.02
CA PRO A 98 -3.04 -8.05 -24.56
C PRO A 98 -3.52 -7.95 -23.12
N GLY A 99 -4.37 -8.88 -22.65
CA GLY A 99 -4.80 -8.93 -21.26
C GLY A 99 -3.62 -9.10 -20.30
N TRP A 100 -2.72 -10.03 -20.62
CA TRP A 100 -1.51 -10.27 -19.83
C TRP A 100 -0.58 -9.05 -19.80
N ILE A 101 -0.33 -8.41 -20.95
CA ILE A 101 0.51 -7.21 -21.03
C ILE A 101 -0.09 -6.07 -20.20
N ALA A 102 -1.40 -5.82 -20.32
CA ALA A 102 -2.07 -4.75 -19.59
C ALA A 102 -1.96 -4.95 -18.07
N TRP A 103 -2.22 -6.18 -17.59
CA TRP A 103 -2.13 -6.50 -16.17
C TRP A 103 -0.69 -6.42 -15.65
N ALA A 104 0.32 -6.83 -16.44
CA ALA A 104 1.72 -6.68 -16.09
C ALA A 104 2.12 -5.21 -15.96
N VAL A 105 1.69 -4.33 -16.89
CA VAL A 105 1.95 -2.89 -16.82
C VAL A 105 1.31 -2.26 -15.57
N ILE A 106 0.06 -2.60 -15.26
CA ILE A 106 -0.63 -2.12 -14.05
C ILE A 106 0.12 -2.58 -12.79
N SER A 107 0.53 -3.85 -12.75
CA SER A 107 1.27 -4.43 -11.63
C SER A 107 2.61 -3.73 -11.41
N ILE A 108 3.38 -3.48 -12.49
CA ILE A 108 4.67 -2.78 -12.43
C ILE A 108 4.48 -1.35 -11.94
N TRP A 109 3.49 -0.63 -12.48
CA TRP A 109 3.14 0.72 -12.03
C TRP A 109 2.78 0.73 -10.53
N PHE A 110 1.97 -0.23 -10.09
CA PHE A 110 1.56 -0.36 -8.71
C PHE A 110 2.76 -0.69 -7.79
N LEU A 111 3.63 -1.61 -8.21
CA LEU A 111 4.87 -1.96 -7.50
C LEU A 111 5.79 -0.74 -7.35
N TYR A 112 5.99 0.03 -8.42
CA TYR A 112 6.74 1.27 -8.38
C TYR A 112 6.17 2.24 -7.33
N ARG A 113 4.84 2.43 -7.30
CA ARG A 113 4.16 3.30 -6.32
C ARG A 113 4.35 2.83 -4.88
N VAL A 114 4.31 1.52 -4.66
CA VAL A 114 4.53 0.89 -3.34
C VAL A 114 5.98 1.11 -2.90
N ILE A 115 6.96 0.79 -3.74
CA ILE A 115 8.40 0.97 -3.45
C ILE A 115 8.71 2.44 -3.16
N ARG A 116 8.21 3.35 -3.99
CA ARG A 116 8.44 4.79 -3.79
C ARG A 116 7.89 5.28 -2.45
N GLY A 117 6.71 4.79 -2.05
CA GLY A 117 6.14 5.12 -0.74
C GLY A 117 6.91 4.50 0.42
N TRP A 118 7.38 3.27 0.26
CA TRP A 118 8.17 2.57 1.28
C TRP A 118 9.52 3.26 1.50
N LEU A 119 10.22 3.66 0.43
CA LEU A 119 11.47 4.42 0.53
C LEU A 119 11.27 5.74 1.28
N ALA A 120 10.20 6.48 0.99
CA ALA A 120 9.87 7.69 1.74
C ALA A 120 9.59 7.42 3.22
N LEU A 121 8.91 6.31 3.55
CA LEU A 121 8.65 5.91 4.94
C LEU A 121 9.95 5.56 5.67
N ASN A 122 10.86 4.86 4.99
CA ASN A 122 12.19 4.54 5.51
C ASN A 122 12.97 5.81 5.85
N ASP A 123 12.92 6.80 4.95
CA ASP A 123 13.59 8.09 5.08
C ASP A 123 12.86 9.07 6.01
N ARG A 124 11.76 8.64 6.66
CA ARG A 124 10.92 9.46 7.55
C ARG A 124 10.39 10.74 6.88
N ARG A 125 10.08 10.66 5.59
CA ARG A 125 9.50 11.77 4.82
C ARG A 125 8.05 11.49 4.49
N ALA A 126 7.21 12.53 4.64
CA ALA A 126 5.83 12.50 4.19
C ALA A 126 5.72 12.26 2.68
N MET A 127 4.58 11.72 2.27
CA MET A 127 4.23 11.59 0.87
C MET A 127 3.63 12.89 0.33
N PRO A 128 3.92 13.25 -0.93
CA PRO A 128 3.24 14.35 -1.61
C PRO A 128 1.73 14.10 -1.64
N GLU A 129 0.98 15.13 -1.29
CA GLU A 129 -0.50 15.19 -1.32
C GLU A 129 -1.07 14.89 -2.71
#